data_AF-A0A1S3D0X6-F1
#
_entry.id   AF-A0A1S3D0X6-F1
#
_cell.length_a   1.000
_cell.length_b   1.000
_cell.length_c   1.000
_cell.angle_alpha   90.00
_cell.angle_beta   90.00
_cell.angle_gamma   90.00
#
_symmetry.space_group_name_H-M   'P 1'
#
loop_
_entity.id
_entity.type
_entity.pdbx_description
1 polymer ?
#
loop_
_entity_poly.entity_id
_entity_poly.type
_entity_poly.pdbx_seq_one_letter_code
_entity_poly.pdbx_strand_id
1 'polypeptide(L)'
;MAKDQSGNFLDTIKKSIKPFNQQNVMYYYAPIYGATNYALLSVNVMHPSLMYRIIPKHDVANVFLFTSVIGSGLYIHGRKHLQGAPQQLQVMFSAYGSLLFSFGSVLIWAMMRKFLAHNKFLAVLAGLSSSVTFILIGKEYLDYIDARCGNTLKKI
;
A
#
# COMPACT_ATOMS: atom_id res chain seq x y z
N MET A 1 -4.60 -41.31 5.52
CA MET A 1 -5.50 -40.42 4.75
C MET A 1 -4.85 -39.04 4.66
N ALA A 2 -4.14 -38.74 3.58
CA ALA A 2 -3.59 -37.41 3.31
C ALA A 2 -4.17 -36.93 1.98
N LYS A 3 -5.25 -36.15 2.04
CA LYS A 3 -5.97 -35.64 0.87
C LYS A 3 -5.50 -34.22 0.60
N ASP A 4 -4.67 -34.10 -0.43
CA ASP A 4 -4.45 -32.96 -1.31
C ASP A 4 -5.05 -31.61 -0.86
N GLN A 5 -4.20 -30.80 -0.22
CA GLN A 5 -4.48 -29.40 0.15
C GLN A 5 -3.84 -28.41 -0.86
N SER A 6 -3.18 -28.91 -1.92
CA SER A 6 -2.42 -28.09 -2.88
C SER A 6 -3.30 -27.50 -4.00
N GLY A 7 -4.37 -28.20 -4.38
CA GLY A 7 -5.30 -27.72 -5.43
C GLY A 7 -6.03 -26.43 -5.06
N ASN A 8 -6.43 -26.25 -3.80
CA ASN A 8 -7.22 -25.09 -3.36
C ASN A 8 -6.43 -23.76 -3.37
N PHE A 9 -5.12 -23.78 -3.09
CA PHE A 9 -4.32 -22.56 -3.03
C PHE A 9 -4.02 -22.01 -4.43
N LEU A 10 -3.64 -22.89 -5.36
CA LEU A 10 -3.37 -22.52 -6.75
C LEU A 10 -4.64 -22.02 -7.45
N ASP A 11 -5.80 -22.63 -7.19
CA ASP A 11 -7.07 -22.18 -7.74
C ASP A 11 -7.55 -20.86 -7.11
N THR A 12 -7.25 -20.62 -5.83
CA THR A 12 -7.50 -19.33 -5.17
C THR A 12 -6.63 -18.23 -5.76
N ILE A 13 -5.34 -18.50 -6.02
CA ILE A 13 -4.44 -17.55 -6.70
C ILE A 13 -4.93 -17.30 -8.12
N LYS A 14 -5.27 -18.35 -8.87
CA LYS A 14 -5.71 -18.26 -10.26
C LYS A 14 -7.03 -17.50 -10.41
N LYS A 15 -7.93 -17.61 -9.42
CA LYS A 15 -9.20 -16.86 -9.35
C LYS A 15 -9.04 -15.43 -8.83
N SER A 16 -7.96 -15.14 -8.10
CA SER A 16 -7.66 -13.79 -7.58
C SER A 16 -7.05 -12.86 -8.65
N ILE A 17 -6.41 -13.43 -9.68
CA ILE A 17 -5.84 -12.67 -10.79
C ILE A 17 -6.99 -12.09 -11.65
N LYS A 18 -7.28 -10.80 -11.48
CA LYS A 18 -8.23 -10.07 -12.32
C LYS A 18 -7.77 -10.06 -13.79
N PRO A 19 -8.69 -10.11 -14.76
CA PRO A 19 -8.33 -10.14 -16.18
C PRO A 19 -7.50 -8.90 -16.55
N PHE A 20 -6.51 -9.08 -17.42
CA PHE A 20 -5.57 -8.05 -17.83
C PHE A 20 -6.25 -7.03 -18.75
N ASN A 21 -6.99 -6.10 -18.16
CA ASN A 21 -7.65 -4.98 -18.82
C ASN A 21 -7.02 -3.67 -18.31
N GLN A 22 -6.97 -2.61 -19.11
CA GLN A 22 -6.34 -1.33 -18.74
C GLN A 22 -6.83 -0.81 -17.38
N GLN A 23 -8.13 -0.93 -17.11
CA GLN A 23 -8.70 -0.57 -15.80
C GLN A 23 -8.19 -1.45 -14.65
N ASN A 24 -7.99 -2.75 -14.87
CA ASN A 24 -7.46 -3.64 -13.83
C ASN A 24 -5.96 -3.44 -13.63
N VAL A 25 -5.20 -3.17 -14.69
CA VAL A 25 -3.77 -2.79 -14.57
C VAL A 25 -3.64 -1.55 -13.69
N MET A 26 -4.49 -0.56 -13.93
CA MET A 26 -4.44 0.72 -13.23
C MET A 26 -5.00 0.66 -11.81
N TYR A 27 -6.14 0.00 -11.57
CA TYR A 27 -6.80 0.02 -10.26
C TYR A 27 -6.60 -1.24 -9.41
N TYR A 28 -5.94 -2.27 -9.92
CA TYR A 28 -5.65 -3.50 -9.18
C TYR A 28 -4.15 -3.79 -9.12
N TYR A 29 -3.46 -3.86 -10.26
CA TYR A 29 -2.04 -4.21 -10.28
C TYR A 29 -1.13 -3.07 -9.81
N ALA A 30 -1.39 -1.82 -10.21
CA ALA A 30 -0.57 -0.68 -9.79
C ALA A 30 -0.65 -0.39 -8.27
N PRO A 31 -1.82 -0.48 -7.60
CA PRO A 31 -1.89 -0.43 -6.14
C PRO A 31 -1.12 -1.55 -5.45
N ILE A 32 -1.17 -2.79 -5.95
CA ILE A 32 -0.40 -3.92 -5.40
C ILE A 32 1.10 -3.70 -5.56
N TYR A 33 1.52 -3.19 -6.73
CA TYR A 33 2.90 -2.82 -6.97
C TYR A 33 3.36 -1.70 -6.00
N GLY A 34 2.55 -0.66 -5.83
CA GLY A 34 2.82 0.41 -4.86
C GLY A 34 2.87 -0.09 -3.40
N ALA A 35 2.02 -1.04 -3.03
CA ALA A 35 2.02 -1.68 -1.71
C ALA A 35 3.28 -2.53 -1.48
N THR A 36 3.74 -3.23 -2.51
CA THR A 36 5.00 -3.99 -2.46
C THR A 36 6.18 -3.05 -2.25
N ASN A 37 6.24 -1.95 -3.01
CA ASN A 37 7.28 -0.94 -2.85
C ASN A 37 7.19 -0.22 -1.49
N TYR A 38 5.99 -0.11 -0.93
CA TYR A 38 5.79 0.48 0.39
C TYR A 38 6.36 -0.44 1.49
N ALA A 39 6.20 -1.76 1.36
CA ALA A 39 6.87 -2.72 2.24
C ALA A 39 8.41 -2.68 2.08
N LEU A 40 8.92 -2.55 0.84
CA LEU A 40 10.36 -2.39 0.63
C LEU A 40 10.89 -1.07 1.21
N LEU A 41 10.10 0.00 1.14
CA LEU A 41 10.41 1.29 1.75
C LEU A 41 10.53 1.16 3.27
N SER A 42 9.65 0.39 3.93
CA SER A 42 9.74 0.17 5.37
C SER A 42 11.04 -0.53 5.78
N VAL A 43 11.45 -1.53 5.00
CA VAL A 43 12.74 -2.22 5.20
C VAL A 43 13.91 -1.28 4.97
N ASN A 44 13.86 -0.45 3.91
CA ASN A 44 14.91 0.53 3.63
C ASN A 44 15.06 1.56 4.76
N VAL A 45 13.95 2.06 5.31
CA VAL A 45 13.95 3.02 6.42
C VAL A 45 14.49 2.37 7.69
N MET A 46 14.04 1.15 8.03
CA MET A 46 14.44 0.42 9.24
C MET A 46 15.88 -0.11 9.19
N HIS A 47 16.34 -0.56 8.03
CA HIS A 47 17.65 -1.19 7.88
C HIS A 47 18.29 -0.89 6.49
N PRO A 48 18.89 0.30 6.32
CA PRO A 48 19.39 0.76 5.02
C PRO A 48 20.55 -0.10 4.48
N SER A 49 21.36 -0.69 5.36
CA SER A 49 22.50 -1.53 4.97
C SER A 49 22.11 -2.81 4.24
N LEU A 50 20.92 -3.37 4.52
CA LEU A 50 20.43 -4.56 3.80
C LEU A 50 19.93 -4.17 2.41
N MET A 51 19.30 -3.00 2.29
CA MET A 51 18.83 -2.53 1.00
C MET A 51 19.98 -2.18 0.05
N TYR A 52 21.05 -1.56 0.56
CA TYR A 52 22.26 -1.29 -0.24
C TYR A 52 22.92 -2.57 -0.77
N ARG A 53 22.80 -3.68 -0.03
CA ARG A 53 23.35 -4.98 -0.43
C ARG A 53 22.51 -5.66 -1.53
N ILE A 54 21.21 -5.41 -1.58
CA ILE A 54 20.30 -5.98 -2.59
C ILE A 54 20.30 -5.11 -3.85
N ILE A 55 20.25 -3.78 -3.69
CA ILE A 55 20.24 -2.82 -4.79
C ILE A 55 21.29 -1.73 -4.51
N PRO A 56 22.47 -1.79 -5.12
CA PRO A 56 23.58 -0.85 -4.87
C PRO A 56 23.38 0.50 -5.58
N LYS A 57 22.15 1.04 -5.61
CA LYS A 57 21.82 2.36 -6.17
C LYS A 57 21.48 3.32 -5.03
N HIS A 58 21.95 4.57 -5.11
CA HIS A 58 21.76 5.54 -4.03
C HIS A 58 20.32 6.08 -3.89
N ASP A 59 19.48 5.98 -4.94
CA ASP A 59 18.15 6.62 -4.99
C ASP A 59 16.94 5.67 -4.87
N VAL A 60 17.13 4.41 -4.46
CA VAL A 60 16.01 3.44 -4.39
C VAL A 60 14.89 3.85 -3.43
N ALA A 61 15.21 4.54 -2.33
CA ALA A 61 14.21 4.98 -1.35
C ALA A 61 13.21 5.96 -1.97
N ASN A 62 13.71 6.92 -2.76
CA ASN A 62 12.88 7.91 -3.44
C ASN A 62 11.99 7.26 -4.51
N VAL A 63 12.52 6.27 -5.23
CA VAL A 63 11.75 5.49 -6.21
C VAL A 63 10.64 4.67 -5.53
N PHE A 64 10.96 3.99 -4.43
CA PHE A 64 9.95 3.26 -3.67
C PHE A 64 8.86 4.17 -3.13
N LEU A 65 9.25 5.31 -2.52
CA LEU A 65 8.31 6.30 -2.04
C LEU A 65 7.42 6.82 -3.17
N PHE A 66 7.99 7.22 -4.29
CA PHE A 66 7.25 7.76 -5.43
C PHE A 66 6.24 6.75 -5.99
N THR A 67 6.66 5.50 -6.19
CA THR A 67 5.79 4.44 -6.68
C THR A 67 4.71 4.05 -5.67
N SER A 68 4.99 4.10 -4.36
CA SER A 68 4.00 3.90 -3.31
C SER A 68 2.96 5.03 -3.25
N VAL A 69 3.39 6.28 -3.41
CA VAL A 69 2.49 7.45 -3.51
C VAL A 69 1.57 7.29 -4.72
N ILE A 70 2.11 6.94 -5.90
CA ILE A 70 1.29 6.70 -7.09
C ILE A 70 0.32 5.54 -6.87
N GLY A 71 0.78 4.40 -6.37
CA GLY A 71 -0.07 3.22 -6.19
C GLY A 71 -1.20 3.45 -5.18
N SER A 72 -0.90 4.11 -4.05
CA SER A 72 -1.91 4.45 -3.04
C SER A 72 -2.83 5.58 -3.51
N GLY A 73 -2.32 6.59 -4.22
CA GLY A 73 -3.13 7.65 -4.82
C GLY A 73 -4.10 7.11 -5.86
N LEU A 74 -3.64 6.19 -6.70
CA LEU A 74 -4.46 5.54 -7.71
C LEU A 74 -5.54 4.64 -7.09
N TYR A 75 -5.20 3.97 -5.98
CA TYR A 75 -6.16 3.24 -5.18
C TYR A 75 -7.25 4.14 -4.60
N ILE A 76 -6.86 5.28 -4.00
CA ILE A 76 -7.81 6.26 -3.42
C ILE A 76 -8.68 6.87 -4.53
N HIS A 77 -8.11 7.24 -5.68
CA HIS A 77 -8.85 7.78 -6.82
C HIS A 77 -9.93 6.84 -7.34
N GLY A 78 -9.73 5.52 -7.26
CA GLY A 78 -10.71 4.52 -7.67
C GLY A 78 -11.92 4.37 -6.72
N ARG A 79 -11.92 5.05 -5.57
CA ARG A 79 -12.94 4.86 -4.52
C ARG A 79 -14.24 5.61 -4.81
N LYS A 80 -15.34 5.06 -4.30
CA LYS A 80 -16.70 5.55 -4.57
C LYS A 80 -16.96 6.92 -3.95
N HIS A 81 -16.40 7.20 -2.77
CA HIS A 81 -16.56 8.49 -2.10
C HIS A 81 -16.00 9.69 -2.88
N LEU A 82 -15.08 9.45 -3.82
CA LEU A 82 -14.51 10.50 -4.68
C LEU A 82 -15.25 10.66 -6.01
N GLN A 83 -16.04 9.68 -6.44
CA GLN A 83 -16.73 9.71 -7.75
C GLN A 83 -17.75 10.86 -7.90
N GLY A 84 -18.26 11.39 -6.78
CA GLY A 84 -19.16 12.55 -6.78
C GLY A 84 -18.48 13.91 -6.92
N ALA A 85 -17.15 13.98 -6.81
CA ALA A 85 -16.40 15.23 -6.90
C ALA A 85 -15.93 15.54 -8.34
N PRO A 86 -15.69 16.82 -8.69
CA PRO A 86 -15.00 17.19 -9.93
C PRO A 86 -13.65 16.50 -10.08
N GLN A 87 -13.29 16.10 -11.30
CA GLN A 87 -12.09 15.30 -11.59
C GLN A 87 -10.78 15.93 -11.04
N GLN A 88 -10.66 17.26 -11.07
CA GLN A 88 -9.52 17.98 -10.47
C GLN A 88 -9.42 17.75 -8.96
N LEU A 89 -10.55 17.81 -8.24
CA LEU A 89 -10.60 17.57 -6.80
C LEU A 89 -10.36 16.09 -6.48
N GLN A 90 -10.82 15.16 -7.31
CA GLN A 90 -10.53 13.74 -7.15
C GLN A 90 -9.02 13.48 -7.15
N VAL A 91 -8.31 14.06 -8.12
CA VAL A 91 -6.84 13.95 -8.21
C VAL A 91 -6.17 14.62 -7.02
N MET A 92 -6.57 15.83 -6.64
CA MET A 92 -5.96 16.55 -5.51
C MET A 92 -6.15 15.82 -4.18
N PHE A 93 -7.36 15.33 -3.88
CA PHE A 93 -7.63 14.61 -2.64
C PHE A 93 -6.94 13.25 -2.60
N SER A 94 -6.90 12.55 -3.73
CA SER A 94 -6.18 11.27 -3.82
C SER A 94 -4.68 11.46 -3.65
N ALA A 95 -4.10 12.48 -4.29
CA ALA A 95 -2.70 12.85 -4.12
C ALA A 95 -2.41 13.23 -2.67
N TYR A 96 -3.21 14.11 -2.07
CA TYR A 96 -3.05 14.52 -0.67
C TYR A 96 -3.10 13.33 0.29
N GLY A 97 -4.10 12.45 0.16
CA GLY A 97 -4.23 11.25 0.99
C GLY A 97 -3.05 10.29 0.84
N SER A 98 -2.58 10.08 -0.39
CA SER A 98 -1.42 9.21 -0.67
C SER A 98 -0.10 9.75 -0.10
N LEU A 99 0.09 11.08 -0.17
CA LEU A 99 1.25 11.77 0.41
C LEU A 99 1.22 11.66 1.93
N LEU A 100 0.08 11.99 2.56
CA LEU A 100 -0.08 11.87 4.01
C LEU A 100 0.20 10.45 4.50
N PHE A 101 -0.37 9.45 3.81
CA PHE A 101 -0.16 8.05 4.15
C PHE A 101 1.32 7.66 4.04
N SER A 102 1.96 7.94 2.90
CA SER A 102 3.34 7.51 2.63
C SER A 102 4.35 8.23 3.51
N PHE A 103 4.29 9.56 3.58
CA PHE A 103 5.20 10.36 4.39
C PHE A 103 4.97 10.15 5.90
N GLY A 104 3.71 10.08 6.34
CA GLY A 104 3.38 9.80 7.75
C GLY A 104 3.96 8.46 8.21
N SER A 105 3.89 7.44 7.36
CA SER A 105 4.46 6.12 7.66
C SER A 105 5.99 6.16 7.77
N VAL A 106 6.66 6.86 6.86
CA VAL A 106 8.12 7.03 6.89
C VAL A 106 8.57 7.72 8.18
N LEU A 107 7.83 8.73 8.64
CA LEU A 107 8.11 9.41 9.91
C LEU A 107 8.00 8.45 11.10
N ILE A 108 6.94 7.63 11.15
CA ILE A 108 6.76 6.64 12.22
C ILE A 108 7.90 5.61 12.18
N TRP A 109 8.26 5.10 11.00
CA TRP A 109 9.37 4.14 10.87
C TRP A 109 10.73 4.75 11.25
N ALA A 110 10.97 6.02 10.91
CA ALA A 110 12.18 6.73 11.32
C ALA A 110 12.27 6.86 12.85
N MET A 111 11.13 7.09 13.53
CA MET A 111 11.07 7.07 14.99
C MET A 111 11.31 5.66 15.55
N MET A 112 10.59 4.65 15.05
CA MET A 112 10.73 3.25 15.48
C MET A 112 12.15 2.73 15.33
N ARG A 113 12.85 3.07 14.24
CA ARG A 113 14.24 2.68 14.01
C ARG A 113 15.17 3.14 15.13
N LYS A 114 14.94 4.33 15.69
CA LYS A 114 15.77 4.83 16.81
C LYS A 114 15.64 3.93 18.04
N PHE A 115 14.44 3.42 18.31
CA PHE A 115 14.18 2.50 19.43
C PHE A 115 14.68 1.08 19.16
N LEU A 116 14.63 0.63 17.90
CA LEU A 116 14.96 -0.74 17.50
C LEU A 116 16.41 -0.90 16.98
N ALA A 117 17.24 0.14 17.11
CA ALA A 117 18.58 0.20 16.51
C ALA A 117 19.52 -0.94 16.96
N HIS A 118 19.27 -1.52 18.14
CA HIS A 118 20.10 -2.59 18.69
C HIS A 118 19.91 -3.94 17.98
N ASN A 119 18.69 -4.25 17.54
CA ASN A 119 18.37 -5.52 16.89
C ASN A 119 17.78 -5.32 15.50
N LYS A 120 18.65 -5.44 14.49
CA LYS A 120 18.36 -5.18 13.09
C LYS A 120 17.27 -6.09 12.52
N PHE A 121 17.20 -7.34 12.98
CA PHE A 121 16.16 -8.28 12.57
C PHE A 121 14.79 -7.85 13.09
N LEU A 122 14.72 -7.45 14.37
CA LEU A 122 13.48 -6.95 14.99
C LEU A 122 12.98 -5.68 14.31
N ALA A 123 13.90 -4.79 13.91
CA ALA A 123 13.57 -3.56 13.18
C ALA A 123 12.92 -3.87 11.80
N VAL A 124 13.47 -4.82 11.05
CA VAL A 124 12.91 -5.23 9.75
C VAL A 124 11.54 -5.90 9.94
N LEU A 125 11.42 -6.81 10.90
CA LEU A 125 10.14 -7.48 11.20
C LEU A 125 9.07 -6.46 11.60
N ALA A 126 9.42 -5.48 12.43
CA ALA A 126 8.53 -4.41 12.84
C ALA A 126 8.18 -3.46 11.69
N GLY A 127 9.11 -3.18 10.77
CA GLY A 127 8.84 -2.40 9.56
C GLY A 127 7.86 -3.12 8.62
N LEU A 128 8.06 -4.42 8.39
CA LEU A 128 7.16 -5.22 7.57
C LEU A 128 5.78 -5.35 8.22
N SER A 129 5.71 -5.69 9.51
CA SER A 129 4.44 -5.84 10.21
C SER A 129 3.66 -4.52 10.25
N SER A 130 4.31 -3.41 10.61
CA SER A 130 3.67 -2.09 10.62
C SER A 130 3.22 -1.66 9.21
N SER A 131 3.98 -1.97 8.16
CA SER A 131 3.57 -1.65 6.79
C SER A 131 2.27 -2.35 6.38
N VAL A 132 2.13 -3.63 6.71
CA VAL A 132 0.89 -4.39 6.45
C VAL A 132 -0.25 -3.81 7.28
N THR A 133 -0.02 -3.54 8.57
CA THR A 133 -1.01 -2.94 9.46
C THR A 133 -1.50 -1.58 8.96
N PHE A 134 -0.61 -0.69 8.52
CA PHE A 134 -1.01 0.61 7.99
C PHE A 134 -1.83 0.51 6.70
N ILE A 135 -1.48 -0.41 5.80
CA ILE A 135 -2.29 -0.67 4.59
C ILE A 135 -3.69 -1.18 4.99
N LEU A 136 -3.78 -2.12 5.92
CA LEU A 136 -5.06 -2.68 6.37
C LEU A 136 -5.95 -1.62 7.03
N ILE A 137 -5.41 -0.84 7.96
CA ILE A 137 -6.13 0.25 8.62
C ILE A 137 -6.56 1.31 7.61
N GLY A 138 -5.66 1.71 6.69
CA GLY A 138 -5.98 2.68 5.65
C GLY A 138 -7.09 2.19 4.73
N LYS A 139 -7.08 0.89 4.38
CA LYS A 139 -8.16 0.26 3.61
C LYS A 139 -9.48 0.27 4.38
N GLU A 140 -9.49 -0.19 5.64
CA GLU A 140 -10.70 -0.23 6.47
C GLU A 140 -11.29 1.17 6.69
N TYR A 141 -10.44 2.17 6.91
CA TYR A 141 -10.84 3.57 7.02
C TYR A 141 -11.54 4.07 5.74
N LEU A 142 -10.96 3.80 4.58
CA LEU A 142 -11.56 4.18 3.29
C LEU A 142 -12.85 3.38 3.00
N ASP A 143 -12.90 2.09 3.35
CA ASP A 143 -14.10 1.25 3.23
C ASP A 143 -15.24 1.79 4.12
N TYR A 144 -14.92 2.23 5.33
CA TYR A 144 -15.89 2.83 6.25
C TYR A 144 -16.46 4.14 5.72
N ILE A 145 -15.62 5.00 5.13
CA ILE A 145 -16.07 6.24 4.47
C ILE A 145 -16.95 5.91 3.26
N ASP A 146 -16.51 4.99 2.40
CA ASP A 146 -17.26 4.55 1.22
C ASP A 146 -18.65 4.03 1.59
N ALA A 147 -18.76 3.26 2.67
CA ALA A 147 -20.05 2.73 3.15
C ALA A 147 -21.02 3.86 3.56
N ARG A 148 -20.52 4.95 4.14
CA ARG A 148 -21.33 6.11 4.55
C ARG A 148 -21.69 7.00 3.37
N CYS A 149 -20.77 7.25 2.45
CA CYS A 149 -21.04 8.02 1.22
C CYS A 149 -22.01 7.29 0.29
N GLY A 150 -21.90 5.96 0.17
CA GLY A 150 -22.82 5.14 -0.64
C GLY A 150 -24.26 5.14 -0.10
N ASN A 151 -24.43 5.25 1.23
CA ASN A 151 -25.75 5.38 1.84
C ASN A 151 -26.40 6.76 1.60
N THR A 152 -25.61 7.82 1.46
CA THR A 152 -26.11 9.16 1.15
C THR A 152 -26.60 9.26 -0.30
N LEU A 153 -25.90 8.63 -1.26
CA LEU A 153 -26.31 8.62 -2.68
C LEU A 153 -27.57 7.79 -2.96
N LYS A 154 -27.95 6.87 -2.07
CA LYS A 154 -29.23 6.12 -2.16
C LYS A 154 -30.42 6.88 -1.57
N LYS A 155 -30.18 7.99 -0.87
CA LYS A 155 -31.20 8.75 -0.14
C LYS A 155 -31.64 10.04 -0.86
N ILE A 156 -31.07 10.31 -2.02
CA ILE A 156 -31.40 11.42 -2.94
C ILE A 156 -32.02 10.78 -4.18
#